data_AF-A0A524J872-F1
#
_entry.id   AF-A0A524J872-F1
#
_cell.length_a   1.000
_cell.length_b   1.000
_cell.length_c   1.000
_cell.angle_alpha   90.00
_cell.angle_beta   90.00
_cell.angle_gamma   90.00
#
_symmetry.space_group_name_H-M   'P 1'
#
loop_
_entity.id
_entity.type
_entity.pdbx_description
1 polymer ?
#
loop_
_entity_poly.entity_id
_entity_poly.type
_entity_poly.pdbx_seq_one_letter_code
_entity_poly.pdbx_strand_id
1 'polypeptide(L)'
;MADEKKPEQVTKTPEPTASPEAAAAPLTQPQTGEQKPPANKVVEAKEAAEPAKPIAHVLLFGKYDASVVTISDPGMARYINITPISVPHTGGRHTAKAFGKTKMSIVERLINNMMRTEDFTGKKMGSYMAVENAFATIHAKTGQNPLQVLVDALINTAPREEVTRLRYGGISVPKAVDVAPARRVDLALRYVCRATLESSHGSKTPIDECLANQLLLAAKNDMNSSAVAKKEEIERVSSSAR
;
A
#
# COMPACT_ATOMS: atom_id res chain seq x y z
N MET A 1 59.83 8.67 63.14
CA MET A 1 59.69 7.60 64.16
C MET A 1 58.44 6.81 63.80
N ALA A 2 58.63 5.52 63.53
CA ALA A 2 57.69 4.38 63.58
C ALA A 2 56.24 4.60 63.10
N ASP A 3 55.79 3.94 62.03
CA ASP A 3 55.28 2.55 62.04
C ASP A 3 54.25 2.29 63.15
N GLU A 4 52.97 2.16 62.77
CA GLU A 4 52.36 0.83 62.82
C GLU A 4 51.11 0.73 61.93
N LYS A 5 50.90 -0.47 61.44
CA LYS A 5 50.19 -0.87 60.23
C LYS A 5 49.31 -2.06 60.60
N LYS A 6 48.01 -2.04 60.28
CA LYS A 6 47.17 -3.25 60.07
C LYS A 6 45.80 -2.89 59.46
N PRO A 7 45.09 -3.83 58.79
CA PRO A 7 44.93 -3.77 57.33
C PRO A 7 43.49 -4.11 56.84
N GLU A 8 43.33 -4.20 55.50
CA GLU A 8 42.32 -4.98 54.76
C GLU A 8 40.83 -4.53 54.88
N GLN A 9 40.05 -4.33 53.81
CA GLN A 9 39.92 -5.12 52.59
C GLN A 9 39.53 -4.24 51.38
N VAL A 10 40.19 -4.50 50.26
CA VAL A 10 39.88 -3.96 48.93
C VAL A 10 38.99 -4.97 48.22
N THR A 11 37.70 -4.69 48.08
CA THR A 11 36.80 -5.51 47.25
C THR A 11 37.06 -5.21 45.78
N LYS A 12 37.81 -6.11 45.14
CA LYS A 12 38.03 -6.16 43.70
C LYS A 12 36.73 -6.47 42.96
N THR A 13 36.49 -5.69 41.91
CA THR A 13 35.59 -5.98 40.80
C THR A 13 35.92 -7.34 40.18
N PRO A 14 34.97 -8.27 40.00
CA PRO A 14 35.15 -9.41 39.12
C PRO A 14 34.65 -9.08 37.70
N GLU A 15 35.52 -9.37 36.73
CA GLU A 15 35.28 -9.34 35.29
C GLU A 15 34.13 -10.29 34.87
N PRO A 16 33.42 -10.00 33.77
CA PRO A 16 32.37 -10.87 33.26
C PRO A 16 33.00 -12.11 32.62
N THR A 17 32.84 -13.25 33.29
CA THR A 17 33.27 -14.56 32.79
C THR A 17 32.28 -15.08 31.75
N ALA A 18 32.84 -15.88 30.84
CA ALA A 18 32.31 -16.26 29.55
C ALA A 18 31.02 -17.10 29.56
N SER A 19 30.36 -17.05 28.40
CA SER A 19 29.26 -17.87 27.90
C SER A 19 29.26 -19.33 28.36
N PRO A 20 28.09 -19.91 28.70
CA PRO A 20 27.87 -21.33 28.56
C PRO A 20 27.26 -21.62 27.19
N GLU A 21 27.99 -22.42 26.40
CA GLU A 21 27.52 -23.10 25.20
C GLU A 21 26.17 -23.78 25.43
N ALA A 22 25.22 -23.53 24.53
CA ALA A 22 23.99 -24.29 24.41
C ALA A 22 24.34 -25.74 24.05
N ALA A 23 24.10 -26.64 25.00
CA ALA A 23 24.19 -28.08 24.79
C ALA A 23 23.28 -28.52 23.63
N ALA A 24 23.90 -29.14 22.64
CA ALA A 24 23.25 -29.78 21.50
C ALA A 24 22.36 -30.95 21.96
N ALA A 25 21.06 -30.85 21.71
CA ALA A 25 20.14 -31.98 21.79
C ALA A 25 20.32 -32.89 20.56
N PRO A 26 20.42 -34.22 20.71
CA PRO A 26 20.64 -35.11 19.58
C PRO A 26 19.38 -35.28 18.74
N LEU A 27 19.61 -35.17 17.42
CA LEU A 27 18.68 -35.46 16.34
C LEU A 27 18.13 -36.89 16.48
N THR A 28 16.84 -37.00 16.80
CA THR A 28 16.09 -38.25 16.65
C THR A 28 15.50 -38.27 15.24
N GLN A 29 15.92 -39.23 14.44
CA GLN A 29 15.48 -39.44 13.06
C GLN A 29 13.98 -39.75 13.02
N PRO A 30 13.17 -39.11 12.15
CA PRO A 30 11.81 -39.59 11.90
C PRO A 30 11.87 -40.84 11.02
N GLN A 31 11.46 -41.96 11.59
CA GLN A 31 11.29 -43.23 10.87
C GLN A 31 10.25 -43.09 9.76
N THR A 32 10.62 -43.58 8.59
CA THR A 32 9.81 -43.72 7.39
C THR A 32 8.65 -44.68 7.66
N GLY A 33 7.42 -44.16 7.57
CA GLY A 33 6.20 -44.95 7.51
C GLY A 33 5.37 -44.49 6.32
N GLU A 34 5.34 -45.32 5.28
CA GLU A 34 4.48 -45.12 4.11
C GLU A 34 3.00 -45.14 4.53
N GLN A 35 2.34 -43.98 4.46
CA GLN A 35 0.90 -43.91 4.27
C GLN A 35 0.62 -42.99 3.07
N LYS A 36 0.31 -43.65 1.96
CA LYS A 36 -0.21 -43.07 0.72
C LYS A 36 -1.50 -42.28 1.01
N PRO A 37 -1.59 -40.97 0.72
CA PRO A 37 -2.87 -40.29 0.72
C PRO A 37 -3.62 -40.59 -0.60
N PRO A 38 -4.90 -40.96 -0.55
CA PRO A 38 -5.68 -41.23 -1.76
C PRO A 38 -5.99 -39.95 -2.54
N ALA A 39 -6.11 -40.15 -3.86
CA ALA A 39 -6.33 -39.16 -4.89
C ALA A 39 -7.58 -38.28 -4.70
N ASN A 40 -7.47 -37.05 -5.22
CA ASN A 40 -8.51 -36.16 -5.73
C ASN A 40 -9.96 -36.44 -5.29
N LYS A 41 -10.44 -35.59 -4.38
CA LYS A 41 -11.82 -35.13 -4.42
C LYS A 41 -11.82 -33.60 -4.48
N VAL A 42 -12.30 -33.10 -5.61
CA VAL A 42 -12.77 -31.74 -5.81
C VAL A 42 -13.80 -31.46 -4.71
N VAL A 43 -13.51 -30.50 -3.84
CA VAL A 43 -14.51 -29.92 -2.96
C VAL A 43 -14.58 -28.44 -3.30
N GLU A 44 -15.63 -28.09 -4.02
CA GLU A 44 -16.13 -26.74 -4.19
C GLU A 44 -16.37 -26.14 -2.80
N ALA A 45 -15.41 -25.35 -2.31
CA ALA A 45 -15.62 -24.50 -1.15
C ALA A 45 -16.29 -23.20 -1.60
N LYS A 46 -17.60 -23.32 -1.84
CA LYS A 46 -18.55 -22.21 -1.89
C LYS A 46 -18.82 -21.81 -0.44
N GLU A 47 -17.90 -21.06 0.17
CA GLU A 47 -18.10 -20.51 1.51
C GLU A 47 -18.50 -19.03 1.38
N ALA A 48 -19.81 -18.82 1.55
CA ALA A 48 -20.43 -17.52 1.63
C ALA A 48 -19.82 -16.74 2.81
N ALA A 49 -19.15 -15.64 2.50
CA ALA A 49 -18.84 -14.63 3.49
C ALA A 49 -20.16 -14.03 3.97
N GLU A 50 -20.50 -14.26 5.23
CA GLU A 50 -21.66 -13.66 5.89
C GLU A 50 -21.64 -12.13 5.72
N PRO A 51 -22.78 -11.50 5.40
CA PRO A 51 -22.84 -10.06 5.22
C PRO A 51 -22.60 -9.39 6.58
N ALA A 52 -21.48 -8.67 6.68
CA ALA A 52 -21.27 -7.74 7.78
C ALA A 52 -22.51 -6.85 7.92
N LYS A 53 -23.06 -6.81 9.16
CA LYS A 53 -24.23 -6.04 9.60
C LYS A 53 -24.43 -4.76 8.79
N PRO A 54 -25.67 -4.38 8.40
CA PRO A 54 -25.90 -3.16 7.64
C PRO A 54 -25.51 -1.98 8.52
N ILE A 55 -24.28 -1.50 8.31
CA ILE A 55 -23.87 -0.17 8.70
C ILE A 55 -24.90 0.74 8.04
N ALA A 56 -25.45 1.69 8.80
CA ALA A 56 -26.35 2.71 8.26
C ALA A 56 -25.87 3.17 6.87
N HIS A 57 -26.79 3.44 5.94
CA HIS A 57 -26.44 3.94 4.60
C HIS A 57 -25.67 5.27 4.73
N VAL A 58 -24.36 5.18 4.90
CA VAL A 58 -23.44 6.30 5.04
C VAL A 58 -22.95 6.62 3.64
N LEU A 59 -23.36 7.76 3.12
CA LEU A 59 -22.89 8.26 1.85
C LEU A 59 -21.53 8.94 2.04
N LEU A 60 -20.60 8.66 1.14
CA LEU A 60 -19.33 9.37 1.05
C LEU A 60 -19.60 10.82 0.60
N PHE A 61 -19.03 11.79 1.31
CA PHE A 61 -19.27 13.23 1.11
C PHE A 61 -20.76 13.61 1.17
N GLY A 62 -21.61 12.75 1.76
CA GLY A 62 -23.07 12.91 1.73
C GLY A 62 -23.72 12.74 0.34
N LYS A 63 -22.96 12.35 -0.69
CA LYS A 63 -23.41 12.34 -2.10
C LYS A 63 -23.32 10.96 -2.75
N TYR A 64 -22.26 10.19 -2.48
CA TYR A 64 -21.94 8.99 -3.24
C TYR A 64 -22.09 7.72 -2.40
N ASP A 65 -22.79 6.71 -2.89
CA ASP A 65 -22.92 5.42 -2.22
C ASP A 65 -21.70 4.53 -2.48
N ALA A 66 -21.13 3.96 -1.43
CA ALA A 66 -19.97 3.07 -1.53
C ALA A 66 -20.37 1.61 -1.83
N SER A 67 -21.64 1.24 -1.60
CA SER A 67 -22.13 -0.14 -1.67
C SER A 67 -22.22 -0.68 -3.10
N VAL A 68 -22.38 0.21 -4.08
CA VAL A 68 -22.50 -0.13 -5.50
C VAL A 68 -21.14 -0.42 -6.16
N VAL A 69 -20.04 -0.07 -5.48
CA VAL A 69 -18.69 -0.12 -6.05
C VAL A 69 -18.18 -1.56 -6.08
N THR A 70 -17.71 -1.98 -7.25
CA THR A 70 -17.16 -3.32 -7.49
C THR A 70 -15.66 -3.24 -7.78
N ILE A 71 -14.92 -4.26 -7.32
CA ILE A 71 -13.47 -4.36 -7.54
C ILE A 71 -13.23 -5.49 -8.53
N SER A 72 -12.63 -5.19 -9.68
CA SER A 72 -12.39 -6.18 -10.73
C SER A 72 -11.19 -7.10 -10.47
N ASP A 73 -10.13 -6.64 -9.80
CA ASP A 73 -8.93 -7.44 -9.47
C ASP A 73 -9.04 -8.12 -8.08
N PRO A 74 -9.11 -9.46 -8.00
CA PRO A 74 -9.15 -10.20 -6.74
C PRO A 74 -7.90 -10.02 -5.87
N GLY A 75 -6.74 -9.80 -6.48
CA GLY A 75 -5.47 -9.66 -5.75
C GLY A 75 -5.37 -8.33 -4.99
N MET A 76 -6.02 -7.28 -5.51
CA MET A 76 -6.06 -5.96 -4.88
C MET A 76 -7.28 -5.76 -3.98
N ALA A 77 -8.35 -6.56 -4.14
CA ALA A 77 -9.59 -6.44 -3.39
C ALA A 77 -9.39 -6.38 -1.86
N ARG A 78 -8.45 -7.16 -1.31
CA ARG A 78 -8.16 -7.16 0.13
C ARG A 78 -7.46 -5.88 0.62
N TYR A 79 -6.84 -5.11 -0.27
CA TYR A 79 -6.05 -3.91 0.04
C TYR A 79 -6.75 -2.60 -0.33
N ILE A 80 -7.89 -2.71 -0.99
CA ILE A 80 -8.78 -1.65 -1.44
C ILE A 80 -9.95 -1.61 -0.46
N ASN A 81 -9.89 -0.72 0.54
CA ASN A 81 -11.00 -0.53 1.48
C ASN A 81 -11.98 0.56 1.03
N ILE A 82 -13.22 0.15 0.77
CA ILE A 82 -14.34 1.00 0.32
C ILE A 82 -15.35 1.25 1.47
N THR A 83 -15.01 0.94 2.73
CA THR A 83 -15.89 1.20 3.88
C THR A 83 -16.38 2.66 3.86
N PRO A 84 -17.70 2.88 3.91
CA PRO A 84 -18.25 4.23 3.82
C PRO A 84 -17.92 5.02 5.07
N ILE A 85 -17.19 6.12 4.89
CA ILE A 85 -16.95 7.13 5.90
C ILE A 85 -17.45 8.44 5.31
N SER A 86 -18.36 9.13 5.99
CA SER A 86 -18.95 10.39 5.48
C SER A 86 -17.89 11.43 5.18
N VAL A 87 -16.96 11.66 6.12
CA VAL A 87 -15.81 12.55 5.96
C VAL A 87 -14.53 11.72 6.09
N PRO A 88 -13.77 11.50 4.99
CA PRO A 88 -12.49 10.77 5.03
C PRO A 88 -11.39 11.55 5.77
N HIS A 89 -11.47 11.60 7.10
CA HIS A 89 -10.50 12.26 7.97
C HIS A 89 -10.35 11.52 9.33
N THR A 90 -9.53 10.47 9.35
CA THR A 90 -9.42 9.52 10.48
C THR A 90 -8.22 9.81 11.41
N GLY A 91 -7.41 10.82 11.12
CA GLY A 91 -6.34 11.29 12.04
C GLY A 91 -5.19 10.28 12.28
N GLY A 92 -4.92 9.37 11.34
CA GLY A 92 -3.69 8.56 11.36
C GLY A 92 -3.63 7.42 12.38
N ARG A 93 -4.76 6.96 12.91
CA ARG A 93 -4.85 5.88 13.92
C ARG A 93 -4.19 4.54 13.51
N HIS A 94 -3.91 4.35 12.23
CA HIS A 94 -3.41 3.10 11.66
C HIS A 94 -1.90 3.07 11.36
N THR A 95 -1.16 4.15 11.63
CA THR A 95 0.25 4.27 11.24
C THR A 95 1.18 3.30 11.98
N ALA A 96 0.94 3.04 13.27
CA ALA A 96 1.83 2.22 14.09
C ALA A 96 1.75 0.70 13.81
N LYS A 97 0.72 0.23 13.10
CA LYS A 97 0.47 -1.21 12.89
C LYS A 97 0.86 -1.61 11.47
N ALA A 98 1.58 -2.74 11.33
CA ALA A 98 1.81 -3.37 10.04
C ALA A 98 0.46 -3.64 9.33
N PHE A 99 0.36 -3.30 8.05
CA PHE A 99 -0.87 -3.35 7.25
C PHE A 99 -2.04 -2.49 7.79
N GLY A 100 -1.83 -1.60 8.75
CA GLY A 100 -2.86 -0.68 9.22
C GLY A 100 -3.44 0.18 8.10
N LYS A 101 -2.60 0.56 7.12
CA LYS A 101 -3.01 1.28 5.90
C LYS A 101 -4.11 0.59 5.10
N THR A 102 -4.23 -0.73 5.17
CA THR A 102 -5.27 -1.48 4.46
C THR A 102 -6.66 -1.20 5.01
N LYS A 103 -6.77 -0.94 6.32
CA LYS A 103 -8.04 -0.62 6.98
C LYS A 103 -8.50 0.81 6.73
N MET A 104 -7.62 1.66 6.21
CA MET A 104 -7.93 3.05 5.89
C MET A 104 -8.68 3.13 4.56
N SER A 105 -9.73 3.96 4.50
CA SER A 105 -10.44 4.20 3.24
C SER A 105 -9.49 4.70 2.15
N ILE A 106 -9.68 4.20 0.93
CA ILE A 106 -8.84 4.55 -0.22
C ILE A 106 -8.89 6.03 -0.53
N VAL A 107 -10.07 6.66 -0.38
CA VAL A 107 -10.23 8.10 -0.60
C VAL A 107 -9.36 8.89 0.37
N GLU A 108 -9.30 8.46 1.63
CA GLU A 108 -8.40 9.10 2.59
C GLU A 108 -6.92 8.85 2.26
N ARG A 109 -6.57 7.67 1.73
CA ARG A 109 -5.21 7.39 1.25
C ARG A 109 -4.85 8.25 0.04
N LEU A 110 -5.79 8.54 -0.85
CA LEU A 110 -5.61 9.46 -1.97
C LEU A 110 -5.38 10.89 -1.47
N ILE A 111 -6.25 11.40 -0.58
CA ILE A 111 -6.10 12.71 0.05
C ILE A 111 -4.73 12.83 0.73
N ASN A 112 -4.33 11.79 1.47
CA ASN A 112 -3.04 11.79 2.16
C ASN A 112 -1.84 11.72 1.21
N ASN A 113 -1.97 11.17 0.00
CA ASN A 113 -0.88 11.18 -0.99
C ASN A 113 -0.83 12.51 -1.75
N MET A 114 -1.96 13.18 -1.97
CA MET A 114 -2.01 14.50 -2.60
C MET A 114 -1.25 15.58 -1.83
N MET A 115 -1.16 15.46 -0.50
CA MET A 115 -0.41 16.40 0.35
C MET A 115 1.10 16.11 0.44
N ARG A 116 1.62 15.04 -0.20
CA ARG A 116 3.03 14.60 -0.07
C ARG A 116 3.96 15.35 -1.03
N THR A 117 3.97 16.67 -0.90
CA THR A 117 4.85 17.58 -1.65
C THR A 117 5.43 18.61 -0.69
N GLU A 118 6.61 19.15 -0.99
CA GLU A 118 7.30 20.14 -0.14
C GLU A 118 6.37 21.31 0.23
N ASP A 119 5.65 21.88 -0.75
CA ASP A 119 4.79 23.06 -0.54
C ASP A 119 3.43 22.76 0.11
N PHE A 120 2.96 21.51 0.02
CA PHE A 120 1.60 21.10 0.40
C PHE A 120 1.56 20.18 1.61
N THR A 121 2.71 19.93 2.24
CA THR A 121 2.82 19.07 3.42
C THR A 121 1.91 19.58 4.55
N GLY A 122 1.06 18.69 5.07
CA GLY A 122 0.14 18.98 6.19
C GLY A 122 -1.18 19.68 5.80
N LYS A 123 -1.33 20.16 4.56
CA LYS A 123 -2.54 20.88 4.10
C LYS A 123 -3.68 19.93 3.73
N LYS A 124 -4.12 19.10 4.68
CA LYS A 124 -5.13 18.05 4.44
C LYS A 124 -6.49 18.60 4.02
N MET A 125 -6.92 19.75 4.57
CA MET A 125 -8.18 20.38 4.16
C MET A 125 -8.16 20.85 2.70
N GLY A 126 -7.02 21.36 2.21
CA GLY A 126 -6.88 21.74 0.81
C GLY A 126 -6.98 20.53 -0.12
N SER A 127 -6.28 19.44 0.21
CA SER A 127 -6.36 18.18 -0.55
C SER A 127 -7.75 17.54 -0.48
N TYR A 128 -8.44 17.65 0.66
CA TYR A 128 -9.81 17.17 0.81
C TYR A 128 -10.76 17.88 -0.16
N MET A 129 -10.72 19.21 -0.22
CA MET A 129 -11.57 20.01 -1.11
C MET A 129 -11.25 19.72 -2.58
N ALA A 130 -9.97 19.58 -2.92
CA ALA A 130 -9.56 19.20 -4.28
C ALA A 130 -10.12 17.83 -4.72
N VAL A 131 -10.11 16.84 -3.83
CA VAL A 131 -10.65 15.49 -4.12
C VAL A 131 -12.19 15.52 -4.19
N GLU A 132 -12.87 16.25 -3.31
CA GLU A 132 -14.32 16.41 -3.37
C GLU A 132 -14.76 17.06 -4.68
N ASN A 133 -14.11 18.16 -5.08
CA ASN A 133 -14.38 18.85 -6.34
C ASN A 133 -14.05 17.97 -7.55
N ALA A 134 -12.93 17.24 -7.52
CA ALA A 134 -12.57 16.31 -8.59
C ALA A 134 -13.65 15.23 -8.78
N PHE A 135 -14.20 14.69 -7.69
CA PHE A 135 -15.28 13.70 -7.75
C PHE A 135 -16.58 14.30 -8.29
N ALA A 136 -16.90 15.55 -7.93
CA ALA A 136 -18.03 16.27 -8.51
C ALA A 136 -17.87 16.43 -10.04
N THR A 137 -16.67 16.80 -10.50
CA THR A 137 -16.35 16.93 -11.93
C THR A 137 -16.41 15.59 -12.67
N ILE A 138 -15.94 14.50 -12.05
CA ILE A 138 -16.04 13.14 -12.63
C ILE A 138 -17.51 12.73 -12.79
N HIS A 139 -18.32 12.93 -11.75
CA HIS A 139 -19.74 12.60 -11.78
C HIS A 139 -20.47 13.42 -12.85
N ALA A 140 -20.18 14.72 -12.96
CA ALA A 140 -20.76 15.57 -13.99
C ALA A 140 -20.39 15.14 -15.42
N LYS A 141 -19.16 14.65 -15.64
CA LYS A 141 -18.67 14.22 -16.97
C LYS A 141 -19.14 12.82 -17.38
N THR A 142 -19.26 11.90 -16.43
CA THR A 142 -19.51 10.47 -16.73
C THR A 142 -20.90 9.99 -16.35
N GLY A 143 -21.58 10.65 -15.40
CA GLY A 143 -22.80 10.14 -14.79
C GLY A 143 -22.61 8.87 -13.96
N GLN A 144 -21.37 8.40 -13.78
CA GLN A 144 -21.03 7.23 -13.00
C GLN A 144 -20.59 7.63 -11.59
N ASN A 145 -20.64 6.67 -10.67
CA ASN A 145 -20.13 6.88 -9.33
C ASN A 145 -18.60 7.12 -9.37
N PRO A 146 -18.09 8.26 -8.89
CA PRO A 146 -16.66 8.59 -8.95
C PRO A 146 -15.80 7.60 -8.16
N LEU A 147 -16.36 6.90 -7.16
CA LEU A 147 -15.65 5.84 -6.46
C LEU A 147 -15.32 4.65 -7.35
N GLN A 148 -16.22 4.28 -8.27
CA GLN A 148 -15.96 3.21 -9.22
C GLN A 148 -14.82 3.60 -10.15
N VAL A 149 -14.87 4.82 -10.70
CA VAL A 149 -13.81 5.38 -11.55
C VAL A 149 -12.46 5.40 -10.84
N LEU A 150 -12.44 5.75 -9.54
CA LEU A 150 -11.21 5.70 -8.74
C LEU A 150 -10.67 4.27 -8.62
N VAL A 151 -11.51 3.29 -8.30
CA VAL A 151 -11.08 1.89 -8.15
C VAL A 151 -10.54 1.36 -9.49
N ASP A 152 -11.24 1.61 -10.59
CA ASP A 152 -10.82 1.16 -11.92
C ASP A 152 -9.50 1.83 -12.34
N ALA A 153 -9.35 3.13 -12.08
CA ALA A 153 -8.10 3.85 -12.31
C ALA A 153 -6.93 3.26 -11.51
N LEU A 154 -7.14 2.85 -10.25
CA LEU A 154 -6.10 2.24 -9.43
C LEU A 154 -5.68 0.85 -9.91
N ILE A 155 -6.64 0.05 -10.39
CA ILE A 155 -6.35 -1.28 -10.93
C ILE A 155 -5.53 -1.15 -12.22
N ASN A 156 -5.87 -0.19 -13.08
CA ASN A 156 -5.16 0.02 -14.34
C ASN A 156 -3.75 0.60 -14.14
N THR A 157 -3.56 1.49 -13.16
CA THR A 157 -2.27 2.16 -12.89
C THR A 157 -1.31 1.33 -12.02
N ALA A 158 -1.76 0.21 -11.45
CA ALA A 158 -0.94 -0.65 -10.62
C ALA A 158 0.06 -1.49 -11.45
N PRO A 159 1.39 -1.36 -11.21
CA PRO A 159 2.38 -2.22 -11.86
C PRO A 159 2.36 -3.64 -11.26
N ARG A 160 2.50 -4.64 -12.12
CA ARG A 160 2.56 -6.06 -11.73
C ARG A 160 3.99 -6.50 -11.40
N GLU A 161 4.95 -5.97 -12.14
CA GLU A 161 6.38 -6.25 -11.97
C GLU A 161 7.17 -4.94 -11.79
N GLU A 162 8.23 -4.99 -10.99
CA GLU A 162 9.20 -3.90 -10.80
C GLU A 162 10.62 -4.44 -10.96
N VAL A 163 11.61 -3.56 -11.06
CA VAL A 163 13.02 -3.94 -11.09
C VAL A 163 13.69 -3.61 -9.77
N THR A 164 14.40 -4.61 -9.21
CA THR A 164 15.33 -4.43 -8.10
C THR A 164 16.76 -4.49 -8.62
N ARG A 165 17.66 -3.65 -8.10
CA ARG A 165 19.07 -3.71 -8.45
C ARG A 165 19.80 -4.67 -7.51
N LEU A 166 20.33 -5.76 -8.07
CA LEU A 166 21.24 -6.67 -7.36
C LEU A 166 22.68 -6.20 -7.57
N ARG A 167 23.48 -6.22 -6.50
CA ARG A 167 24.91 -5.90 -6.55
C ARG A 167 25.69 -7.21 -6.57
N TYR A 168 26.45 -7.44 -7.62
CA TYR A 168 27.37 -8.57 -7.75
C TYR A 168 28.79 -8.01 -7.82
N GLY A 169 29.52 -8.06 -6.69
CA GLY A 169 30.81 -7.39 -6.57
C GLY A 169 30.70 -5.89 -6.83
N GLY A 170 31.42 -5.38 -7.85
CA GLY A 170 31.42 -3.97 -8.25
C GLY A 170 30.29 -3.56 -9.22
N ILE A 171 29.51 -4.50 -9.76
CA ILE A 171 28.51 -4.21 -10.82
C ILE A 171 27.09 -4.26 -10.24
N SER A 172 26.22 -3.36 -10.69
CA SER A 172 24.78 -3.40 -10.41
C SER A 172 24.01 -3.95 -11.60
N VAL A 173 23.30 -5.05 -11.42
CA VAL A 173 22.46 -5.64 -12.45
C VAL A 173 20.98 -5.47 -12.07
N PRO A 174 20.13 -4.92 -12.95
CA PRO A 174 18.69 -4.92 -12.73
C PRO A 174 18.14 -6.34 -12.81
N LYS A 175 17.29 -6.73 -11.85
CA LYS A 175 16.56 -8.00 -11.86
C LYS A 175 15.07 -7.73 -11.68
N ALA A 176 14.26 -8.32 -12.55
CA ALA A 176 12.80 -8.30 -12.46
C ALA A 176 12.30 -9.03 -11.20
N VAL A 177 11.35 -8.42 -10.50
CA VAL A 177 10.68 -8.97 -9.31
C VAL A 177 9.18 -8.63 -9.32
N ASP A 178 8.36 -9.53 -8.78
CA ASP A 178 6.92 -9.33 -8.66
C ASP A 178 6.56 -8.32 -7.57
N VAL A 179 5.51 -7.53 -7.79
CA VAL A 179 5.06 -6.50 -6.85
C VAL A 179 3.96 -7.02 -5.93
N ALA A 180 4.18 -6.90 -4.61
CA ALA A 180 3.18 -7.25 -3.61
C ALA A 180 1.88 -6.41 -3.78
N PRO A 181 0.67 -6.97 -3.61
CA PRO A 181 -0.58 -6.24 -3.86
C PRO A 181 -0.77 -4.99 -2.99
N ALA A 182 -0.30 -5.01 -1.74
CA ALA A 182 -0.32 -3.83 -0.88
C ALA A 182 0.52 -2.67 -1.47
N ARG A 183 1.65 -3.01 -2.10
CA ARG A 183 2.56 -2.07 -2.75
C ARG A 183 1.99 -1.58 -4.08
N ARG A 184 1.31 -2.46 -4.84
CA ARG A 184 0.59 -2.09 -6.08
C ARG A 184 -0.36 -0.91 -5.86
N VAL A 185 -1.19 -0.98 -4.82
CA VAL A 185 -2.12 0.12 -4.47
C VAL A 185 -1.36 1.40 -4.08
N ASP A 186 -0.27 1.29 -3.32
CA ASP A 186 0.52 2.47 -2.92
C ASP A 186 1.20 3.17 -4.10
N LEU A 187 1.73 2.38 -5.05
CA LEU A 187 2.37 2.89 -6.26
C LEU A 187 1.34 3.53 -7.18
N ALA A 188 0.19 2.89 -7.40
CA ALA A 188 -0.92 3.42 -8.18
C ALA A 188 -1.35 4.81 -7.66
N LEU A 189 -1.62 4.91 -6.35
CA LEU A 189 -1.96 6.19 -5.72
C LEU A 189 -0.86 7.24 -5.89
N ARG A 190 0.41 6.84 -5.75
CA ARG A 190 1.55 7.74 -5.91
C ARG A 190 1.69 8.25 -7.34
N TYR A 191 1.54 7.38 -8.34
CA TYR A 191 1.63 7.77 -9.75
C TYR A 191 0.50 8.69 -10.16
N VAL A 192 -0.74 8.42 -9.71
CA VAL A 192 -1.86 9.33 -9.94
C VAL A 192 -1.60 10.70 -9.33
N CYS A 193 -1.25 10.78 -8.04
CA CYS A 193 -0.97 12.07 -7.39
C CYS A 193 0.20 12.82 -8.04
N ARG A 194 1.28 12.12 -8.39
CA ARG A 194 2.44 12.73 -9.04
C ARG A 194 2.09 13.24 -10.43
N ALA A 195 1.36 12.46 -11.23
CA ALA A 195 0.89 12.87 -12.54
C ALA A 195 -0.01 14.11 -12.45
N THR A 196 -0.94 14.14 -11.50
CA THR A 196 -1.81 15.31 -11.26
C THR A 196 -1.01 16.57 -10.92
N LEU A 197 0.01 16.45 -10.08
CA LEU A 197 0.88 17.57 -9.72
C LEU A 197 1.71 18.04 -10.92
N GLU A 198 2.31 17.12 -11.68
CA GLU A 198 3.08 17.43 -12.89
C GLU A 198 2.21 18.11 -13.95
N SER A 199 0.95 17.69 -14.13
CA SER A 199 0.01 18.33 -15.05
C SER A 199 -0.45 19.71 -14.57
N SER A 200 -0.59 19.90 -13.25
CA SER A 200 -1.00 21.20 -12.69
C SER A 200 0.14 22.22 -12.73
N HIS A 201 1.39 21.78 -12.59
CA HIS A 201 2.54 22.66 -12.50
C HIS A 201 2.75 23.50 -13.78
N GLY A 202 2.59 24.82 -13.66
CA GLY A 202 2.72 25.78 -14.77
C GLY A 202 1.49 25.89 -15.68
N SER A 203 0.43 25.12 -15.42
CA SER A 203 -0.83 25.21 -16.15
C SER A 203 -1.81 26.18 -15.46
N LYS A 204 -2.76 26.73 -16.23
CA LYS A 204 -3.86 27.55 -15.70
C LYS A 204 -5.01 26.70 -15.15
N THR A 205 -5.00 25.41 -15.42
CA THR A 205 -6.06 24.48 -15.02
C THR A 205 -5.95 24.19 -13.52
N PRO A 206 -7.06 24.25 -12.78
CA PRO A 206 -7.05 23.99 -11.35
C PRO A 206 -6.79 22.51 -11.06
N ILE A 207 -6.28 22.24 -9.86
CA ILE A 207 -5.77 20.92 -9.45
C ILE A 207 -6.87 19.83 -9.43
N ASP A 208 -8.09 20.22 -9.11
CA ASP A 208 -9.28 19.36 -9.06
C ASP A 208 -9.68 18.88 -10.47
N GLU A 209 -9.65 19.76 -11.46
CA GLU A 209 -9.87 19.38 -12.86
C GLU A 209 -8.75 18.48 -13.39
N CYS A 210 -7.49 18.79 -13.08
CA CYS A 210 -6.34 17.94 -13.43
C CYS A 210 -6.49 16.54 -12.82
N LEU A 211 -6.89 16.44 -11.55
CA LEU A 211 -7.11 15.15 -10.88
C LEU A 211 -8.25 14.38 -11.53
N ALA A 212 -9.36 15.04 -11.83
CA ALA A 212 -10.52 14.43 -12.49
C ALA A 212 -10.15 13.88 -13.88
N ASN A 213 -9.44 14.67 -14.69
CA ASN A 213 -8.99 14.25 -16.01
C ASN A 213 -8.03 13.06 -15.92
N GLN A 214 -7.09 13.09 -14.98
CA GLN A 214 -6.14 12.00 -14.78
C GLN A 214 -6.84 10.69 -14.40
N LEU A 215 -7.82 10.74 -13.48
CA LEU A 215 -8.60 9.57 -13.06
C LEU A 215 -9.45 9.01 -14.21
N LEU A 216 -10.08 9.87 -15.02
CA LEU A 216 -10.88 9.44 -16.17
C LEU A 216 -10.04 8.73 -17.24
N LEU A 217 -8.86 9.27 -17.57
CA LEU A 217 -7.94 8.65 -18.52
C LEU A 217 -7.35 7.34 -17.97
N ALA A 218 -6.99 7.32 -16.68
CA ALA A 218 -6.50 6.11 -16.01
C ALA A 218 -7.56 5.01 -15.94
N ALA A 219 -8.83 5.33 -15.67
CA ALA A 219 -9.92 4.36 -15.64
C ALA A 219 -10.16 3.71 -17.01
N LYS A 220 -9.91 4.45 -18.10
CA LYS A 220 -9.97 3.93 -19.49
C LYS A 220 -8.71 3.20 -19.93
N ASN A 221 -7.68 3.13 -19.07
CA ASN A 221 -6.37 2.58 -19.37
C ASN A 221 -5.70 3.24 -20.60
N ASP A 222 -5.83 4.56 -20.71
CA ASP A 222 -5.23 5.34 -21.81
C ASP A 222 -3.78 5.76 -21.47
N MET A 223 -2.86 5.56 -22.40
CA MET A 223 -1.45 5.98 -22.32
C MET A 223 -1.28 7.51 -22.18
N ASN A 224 -2.28 8.29 -22.59
CA ASN A 224 -2.28 9.75 -22.36
C ASN A 224 -2.24 10.11 -20.87
N SER A 225 -2.63 9.18 -19.99
CA SER A 225 -2.46 9.29 -18.55
C SER A 225 -1.00 9.05 -18.17
N SER A 226 -0.28 10.08 -17.71
CA SER A 226 1.10 9.95 -17.20
C SER A 226 1.25 8.82 -16.14
N ALA A 227 0.22 8.60 -15.30
CA ALA A 227 0.21 7.49 -14.35
C ALA A 227 0.23 6.09 -15.00
N VAL A 228 -0.51 5.89 -16.10
CA VAL A 228 -0.51 4.63 -16.87
C VAL A 228 0.80 4.49 -17.63
N ALA A 229 1.27 5.57 -18.28
CA ALA A 229 2.54 5.58 -18.97
C ALA A 229 3.71 5.18 -18.04
N LYS A 230 3.69 5.66 -16.78
CA LYS A 230 4.74 5.30 -15.81
C LYS A 230 4.70 3.83 -15.41
N LYS A 231 3.51 3.24 -15.25
CA LYS A 231 3.37 1.80 -15.02
C LYS A 231 3.97 1.01 -16.18
N GLU A 232 3.58 1.33 -17.41
CA GLU A 232 4.05 0.61 -18.60
C GLU A 232 5.56 0.76 -18.81
N GLU A 233 6.12 1.94 -18.52
CA GLU A 233 7.57 2.15 -18.56
C GLU A 233 8.29 1.18 -17.60
N ILE A 234 7.78 1.01 -16.37
CA ILE A 234 8.36 0.13 -15.36
C ILE A 234 8.22 -1.34 -15.75
N GLU A 235 7.05 -1.76 -16.24
CA GLU A 235 6.81 -3.13 -16.70
C GLU A 235 7.66 -3.46 -17.93
N ARG A 236 7.86 -2.50 -18.84
CA ARG A 236 8.77 -2.65 -19.98
C ARG A 236 10.22 -2.81 -19.52
N VAL A 237 10.68 -2.01 -18.56
CA VAL A 237 12.03 -2.14 -18.00
C VAL A 237 12.18 -3.48 -17.24
N SER A 238 11.14 -3.95 -16.57
CA SER A 238 11.10 -5.28 -15.94
C SER A 238 11.24 -6.40 -16.97
N SER A 239 10.46 -6.35 -18.05
CA SER A 239 10.52 -7.37 -19.11
C SER A 239 11.90 -7.49 -19.76
N SER A 240 12.65 -6.38 -19.83
CA SER A 240 14.02 -6.35 -20.34
C SER A 240 15.04 -6.93 -19.36
N ALA A 241 14.75 -6.85 -18.06
CA ALA A 241 15.61 -7.32 -16.97
C ALA A 241 15.31 -8.77 -16.54
N ARG A 242 14.49 -9.50 -17.30
CA ARG A 242 14.07 -10.87 -16.98
C ARG A 242 15.22 -11.87 -17.11
#